data_AF-A0A6G8CHH0-F1
#
_entry.id   AF-A0A6G8CHH0-F1
#
_cell.length_a   1.000
_cell.length_b   1.000
_cell.length_c   1.000
_cell.angle_alpha   90.00
_cell.angle_beta   90.00
_cell.angle_gamma   90.00
#
_symmetry.space_group_name_H-M   'P 1'
#
loop_
_entity.id
_entity.type
_entity.pdbx_description
1 polymer ?
#
loop_
_entity_poly.entity_id
_entity_poly.type
_entity_poly.pdbx_seq_one_letter_code
_entity_poly.pdbx_strand_id
1 'polypeptide(L)' 'MSNVYFPLPPATLAPAAQAQWLGRLQEAERISGLREAGGPLVSRETLAFLQRYVQGELSLAQVVRLQSQRLPGK' A
#
# COMPACT_ATOMS: atom_id res chain seq x y z
N MET A 1 -11.27 8.40 9.68
CA MET A 1 -11.58 6.97 9.46
C MET A 1 -10.27 6.22 9.62
N SER A 2 -10.16 5.32 10.61
CA SER A 2 -8.95 4.51 10.79
C SER A 2 -8.85 3.51 9.64
N ASN A 3 -7.81 3.61 8.83
CA ASN A 3 -7.64 2.73 7.70
C ASN A 3 -7.23 1.32 8.16
N VAL A 4 -8.19 0.39 8.22
CA VAL A 4 -8.01 -0.97 8.74
C VAL A 4 -7.08 -1.81 7.85
N TYR A 5 -6.79 -1.36 6.62
CA TYR A 5 -6.07 -2.13 5.62
C TYR A 5 -4.56 -1.90 5.60
N PHE A 6 -4.06 -0.80 6.18
CA PHE A 6 -2.63 -0.49 6.16
C PHE A 6 -2.10 -0.26 7.58
N PRO A 7 -0.88 -0.74 7.86
CA PRO A 7 -0.26 -0.51 9.16
C PRO A 7 0.14 0.97 9.31
N LEU A 8 -0.14 1.52 10.49
CA LEU A 8 0.40 2.82 10.90
C LEU A 8 1.90 2.70 11.21
N PRO A 9 2.68 3.78 11.01
CA PRO A 9 4.10 3.77 11.39
C PRO A 9 4.27 3.49 12.89
N PRO A 10 5.22 2.63 13.28
CA PRO A 10 5.58 2.48 14.69
C PRO A 10 6.00 3.82 15.29
N ALA A 11 5.48 4.15 16.48
CA ALA A 11 5.84 5.37 17.20
C ALA A 11 7.34 5.44 17.57
N THR A 12 8.04 4.29 17.53
CA THR A 12 9.48 4.15 17.78
C THR A 12 10.36 4.59 16.61
N LEU A 13 9.79 4.81 15.41
CA LEU A 13 10.57 5.28 14.27
C LEU A 13 10.98 6.74 14.44
N ALA A 14 12.15 7.11 13.90
CA ALA A 14 12.57 8.51 13.82
C ALA A 14 11.57 9.35 13.00
N PRO A 15 11.40 10.65 13.29
CA PRO A 15 10.41 11.50 12.60
C PRO A 15 10.50 11.48 11.07
N ALA A 16 11.72 11.44 10.52
CA ALA A 16 11.94 11.34 9.07
C ALA A 16 11.43 10.01 8.49
N ALA A 17 11.64 8.89 9.19
CA ALA A 17 11.15 7.58 8.78
C ALA A 17 9.62 7.49 8.93
N GLN A 18 9.04 8.12 9.95
CA GLN A 18 7.58 8.26 10.08
C GLN A 18 6.99 9.05 8.92
N ALA A 19 7.58 10.20 8.56
CA ALA A 19 7.12 11.01 7.43
C ALA A 19 7.16 10.25 6.10
N GLN A 20 8.24 9.49 5.85
CA GLN A 20 8.32 8.63 4.66
C GLN A 20 7.25 7.53 4.65
N TRP A 21 7.00 6.88 5.78
CA TRP A 21 5.96 5.88 5.90
C TRP A 21 4.57 6.47 5.63
N LEU A 22 4.28 7.64 6.21
CA LEU A 22 3.01 8.35 5.99
C LEU A 22 2.83 8.72 4.52
N GLY A 23 3.91 9.15 3.84
CA GLY A 23 3.87 9.40 2.39
C GLY A 23 3.54 8.14 1.59
N ARG A 24 4.14 7.00 1.93
CA ARG A 24 3.80 5.71 1.28
C ARG A 24 2.38 5.25 1.62
N LEU A 25 1.91 5.50 2.83
CA LEU A 25 0.54 5.19 3.27
C LEU A 25 -0.49 5.97 2.45
N GLN A 26 -0.32 7.29 2.31
CA GLN A 26 -1.21 8.13 1.50
C GLN A 26 -1.23 7.69 0.03
N GLU A 27 -0.07 7.32 -0.52
CA GLU A 27 0.00 6.82 -1.90
C GLU A 27 -0.67 5.46 -2.05
N ALA A 28 -0.49 4.55 -1.09
CA ALA A 28 -1.16 3.25 -1.07
C ALA A 28 -2.68 3.39 -0.93
N GLU A 29 -3.16 4.34 -0.13
CA GLU A 29 -4.57 4.70 -0.02
C GLU A 29 -5.14 5.15 -1.37
N ARG A 30 -4.44 6.07 -2.03
CA ARG A 30 -4.81 6.59 -3.35
C ARG A 30 -4.89 5.48 -4.40
N ILE A 31 -3.93 4.55 -4.41
CA ILE A 31 -3.89 3.43 -5.36
C ILE A 31 -4.96 2.40 -5.03
N SER A 32 -5.13 2.06 -3.75
CA SER A 32 -6.05 1.00 -3.33
C SER A 32 -7.50 1.36 -3.63
N GLY A 33 -7.83 2.66 -3.56
CA GLY A 33 -9.15 3.23 -3.80
C GLY A 33 -10.22 2.63 -2.89
N LEU A 34 -10.87 3.44 -2.05
CA LEU A 34 -11.94 2.92 -1.19
C LEU A 34 -13.27 2.94 -1.96
N ARG A 35 -13.97 1.81 -2.07
CA ARG A 35 -15.39 1.78 -2.45
C ARG A 35 -16.20 2.53 -1.39
N GLU A 36 -17.32 3.15 -1.77
CA GLU A 36 -18.28 3.71 -0.81
C GLU A 36 -18.77 2.69 0.23
N ALA A 37 -18.70 1.39 -0.08
CA ALA A 37 -18.97 0.28 0.83
C ALA A 37 -17.82 -0.08 1.80
N GLY A 38 -16.73 0.70 1.85
CA GLY A 38 -15.64 0.55 2.81
C GLY A 38 -14.58 -0.52 2.49
N GLY A 39 -14.59 -1.09 1.27
CA GLY A 39 -13.61 -2.09 0.82
C GLY A 39 -12.62 -1.54 -0.23
N PRO A 40 -11.39 -2.07 -0.31
CA PRO A 40 -10.43 -1.68 -1.34
C PRO A 40 -10.94 -2.06 -2.75
N LEU A 41 -10.72 -1.20 -3.74
CA LEU A 41 -11.04 -1.44 -5.16
C LEU A 41 -10.07 -2.44 -5.81
N VAL A 42 -8.94 -2.68 -5.16
CA VAL A 42 -7.90 -3.58 -5.61
C VAL A 42 -8.07 -5.00 -5.07
N SER A 43 -7.47 -6.00 -5.74
CA SER A 43 -7.48 -7.38 -5.26
C SER A 43 -6.79 -7.51 -3.90
N ARG A 44 -7.11 -8.58 -3.16
CA ARG A 44 -6.49 -8.87 -1.85
C ARG A 44 -4.96 -8.98 -1.94
N GLU A 45 -4.45 -9.50 -3.05
CA GLU A 45 -3.01 -9.64 -3.30
C GLU A 45 -2.36 -8.30 -3.63
N THR A 46 -3.04 -7.46 -4.41
CA THR A 46 -2.59 -6.07 -4.62
C THR A 46 -2.52 -5.34 -3.29
N LEU A 47 -3.53 -5.53 -2.43
CA LEU A 47 -3.53 -4.96 -1.09
C LEU A 47 -2.32 -5.43 -0.27
N ALA A 48 -1.98 -6.72 -0.34
CA ALA A 48 -0.79 -7.27 0.32
C ALA A 48 0.52 -6.65 -0.22
N PHE A 49 0.63 -6.40 -1.53
CA PHE A 49 1.79 -5.70 -2.08
C PHE A 49 1.87 -4.24 -1.64
N LEU A 50 0.73 -3.55 -1.56
CA LEU A 50 0.66 -2.19 -1.06
C LEU A 50 1.02 -2.10 0.43
N GLN A 51 0.62 -3.08 1.26
CA GLN A 51 1.05 -3.15 2.66
C GLN A 51 2.57 -3.24 2.80
N ARG A 52 3.22 -4.09 2.00
CA ARG A 52 4.68 -4.23 1.97
C ARG A 52 5.38 -2.97 1.45
N TYR A 53 4.76 -2.27 0.49
CA TYR A 53 5.22 -0.95 0.05
C TYR A 53 5.16 0.08 1.19
N VAL A 54 4.05 0.18 1.92
CA VAL A 54 3.90 1.08 3.07
C VAL A 54 5.00 0.84 4.11
N GLN A 55 5.25 -0.43 4.43
CA GLN A 55 6.31 -0.85 5.35
C GLN A 55 7.73 -0.58 4.83
N GLY A 56 7.89 -0.25 3.54
CA GLY A 56 9.18 0.01 2.90
C GLY A 56 9.91 -1.25 2.42
N GLU A 57 9.26 -2.42 2.46
CA GLU A 57 9.82 -3.67 1.94
C GLU A 57 9.83 -3.73 0.41
N LEU A 58 8.91 -3.01 -0.23
CA LEU A 58 8.80 -2.91 -1.69
C LEU A 58 8.82 -1.44 -2.12
N SER A 59 9.37 -1.18 -3.30
CA SER A 59 9.14 0.08 -4.01
C SER A 59 7.86 0.02 -4.84
N LEU A 60 7.31 1.18 -5.18
CA LEU A 60 6.11 1.25 -6.03
C LEU A 60 6.34 0.59 -7.40
N ALA A 61 7.53 0.73 -7.98
CA ALA A 61 7.90 0.07 -9.23
C ALA A 61 7.88 -1.47 -9.11
N GLN A 62 8.29 -2.01 -7.97
CA GLN A 62 8.20 -3.45 -7.70
C GLN A 62 6.74 -3.90 -7.54
N VAL A 63 5.89 -3.11 -6.88
CA VAL A 63 4.45 -3.39 -6.78
C VAL A 63 3.83 -3.48 -8.18
N VAL A 64 4.06 -2.47 -9.03
CA VAL A 64 3.54 -2.44 -10.41
C VAL A 64 4.06 -3.64 -11.21
N ARG A 65 5.36 -3.95 -11.13
CA ARG A 65 5.94 -5.10 -11.83
C ARG A 65 5.31 -6.42 -11.40
N LEU A 66 5.10 -6.62 -10.09
CA LEU A 66 4.47 -7.82 -9.54
C LEU A 66 3.00 -7.94 -9.97
N GLN A 67 2.30 -6.82 -10.14
CA GLN A 67 0.95 -6.82 -10.71
C GLN A 67 0.96 -7.15 -12.20
N SER A 68 1.86 -6.55 -12.98
CA SER A 68 1.94 -6.78 -14.44
C SER A 68 2.33 -8.21 -14.80
N GLN A 69 3.22 -8.85 -14.03
CA GLN A 69 3.60 -10.26 -14.23
C GLN A 69 2.44 -11.24 -13.95
N ARG A 70 1.37 -10.76 -13.32
CA ARG A 70 0.20 -11.57 -12.96
C ARG A 70 -0.96 -11.45 -13.93
N LEU A 71 -0.96 -10.46 -14.82
CA LEU A 71 -1.84 -10.49 -15.97
C LEU A 71 -1.28 -11.58 -16.89
N PRO A 72 -1.95 -12.74 -17.02
CA PRO A 72 -1.51 -13.72 -18.01
C PRO A 72 -1.48 -13.00 -19.35
N GLY A 73 -0.36 -13.08 -20.05
CA GLY A 73 -0.32 -12.70 -21.46
C GLY A 73 -1.50 -13.37 -22.14
N LYS A 74 -2.35 -12.56 -22.77
CA LYS A 74 -3.35 -13.06 -23.71
C LYS A 74 -2.67 -13.88 -24.79
#